data_AF-A0A7K3G909-F1
#
_entry.id   AF-A0A7K3G909-F1
#
_cell.length_a   1.000
_cell.length_b   1.000
_cell.length_c   1.000
_cell.angle_alpha   90.00
_cell.angle_beta   90.00
_cell.angle_gamma   90.00
#
_symmetry.space_group_name_H-M   'P 1'
#
loop_
_entity.id
_entity.type
_entity.pdbx_description
1 polymer ?
#
loop_
_entity_poly.entity_id
_entity_poly.type
_entity_poly.pdbx_seq_one_letter_code
_entity_poly.pdbx_strand_id
1 'polypeptide(L)'
;MASMSRPHSPTQHHPDPAVHQLGRLLDRMRVAGDIRAVLNGRQARRTLQEMAPGYERQPILRLTPAPRAGAEDACPICSYWRCRCGDSLTPALAGTGSAREE
;
A
#
# COMPACT_ATOMS: atom_id res chain seq x y z
N MET A 1 10.34 -14.75 35.88
CA MET A 1 9.27 -15.31 35.03
C MET A 1 9.38 -14.66 33.65
N ALA A 2 9.87 -15.39 32.65
CA ALA A 2 10.09 -14.86 31.31
C ALA A 2 8.78 -14.92 30.50
N SER A 3 8.26 -13.75 30.11
CA SER A 3 7.11 -13.65 29.20
C SER A 3 7.57 -13.98 27.79
N MET A 4 7.22 -15.18 27.31
CA MET A 4 7.49 -15.59 25.92
C MET A 4 6.50 -14.87 25.01
N SER A 5 7.04 -13.96 24.19
CA SER A 5 6.27 -13.26 23.15
C SER A 5 5.75 -14.28 22.13
N ARG A 6 4.42 -14.28 21.93
CA ARG A 6 3.76 -15.10 20.90
C ARG A 6 4.31 -14.74 19.50
N PRO A 7 4.69 -15.71 18.66
CA PRO A 7 4.98 -15.43 17.26
C PRO A 7 3.69 -14.96 16.57
N HIS A 8 3.79 -13.83 15.85
CA HIS A 8 2.69 -13.35 15.02
C HIS A 8 2.58 -14.29 13.81
N SER A 9 1.46 -15.02 13.72
CA SER A 9 1.18 -15.88 12.57
C SER A 9 1.15 -15.03 11.29
N PRO A 10 1.81 -15.46 10.19
CA PRO A 10 1.66 -14.78 8.92
C PRO A 10 0.20 -14.87 8.49
N THR A 11 -0.45 -13.71 8.35
CA THR A 11 -1.75 -13.61 7.70
C THR A 11 -1.60 -14.18 6.29
N GLN A 12 -2.18 -15.35 6.05
CA GLN A 12 -2.29 -15.90 4.72
C GLN A 12 -3.17 -14.94 3.90
N HIS A 13 -2.55 -14.23 2.96
CA HIS A 13 -3.27 -13.36 2.04
C HIS A 13 -4.02 -14.26 1.06
N HIS A 14 -5.30 -14.49 1.32
CA HIS A 14 -6.14 -15.24 0.39
C HIS A 14 -6.26 -14.41 -0.89
N PRO A 15 -5.85 -14.95 -2.04
CA PRO A 15 -5.87 -14.18 -3.27
C PRO A 15 -7.31 -13.88 -3.67
N ASP A 16 -7.64 -12.59 -3.84
CA ASP A 16 -8.99 -12.19 -4.25
C ASP A 16 -9.30 -12.74 -5.66
N PRO A 17 -10.30 -13.62 -5.82
CA PRO A 17 -10.62 -14.23 -7.11
C PRO A 17 -10.97 -13.20 -8.18
N ALA A 18 -11.49 -12.03 -7.81
CA ALA A 18 -11.78 -10.95 -8.75
C ALA A 18 -10.50 -10.34 -9.32
N VAL A 19 -9.47 -10.14 -8.48
CA VAL A 19 -8.15 -9.64 -8.90
C VAL A 19 -7.48 -10.65 -9.84
N HIS A 20 -7.60 -11.95 -9.56
CA HIS A 20 -7.10 -12.99 -10.46
C HIS A 20 -7.83 -13.04 -11.79
N GLN A 21 -9.16 -12.88 -11.79
CA GLN A 21 -9.95 -12.86 -13.01
C GLN A 21 -9.63 -11.64 -13.87
N LEU A 22 -9.46 -10.47 -13.25
CA LEU A 22 -9.02 -9.25 -13.93
C LEU A 22 -7.64 -9.44 -14.55
N GLY A 23 -6.67 -10.00 -13.81
CA GLY A 23 -5.33 -10.29 -14.33
C GLY A 23 -5.36 -11.15 -15.60
N ARG A 24 -6.13 -12.26 -15.57
CA ARG A 24 -6.30 -13.13 -16.75
C ARG A 24 -6.97 -12.43 -17.94
N LEU A 25 -7.87 -11.47 -17.69
CA LEU A 25 -8.48 -10.68 -18.76
C LEU A 25 -7.45 -9.73 -19.38
N LEU A 26 -6.72 -8.99 -18.55
CA LEU A 26 -5.68 -8.06 -18.98
C LEU A 26 -4.60 -8.78 -19.81
N ASP A 27 -4.18 -9.97 -19.40
CA ASP A 27 -3.20 -10.78 -20.13
C ASP A 27 -3.69 -11.17 -21.52
N ARG A 28 -4.95 -11.63 -21.63
CA ARG A 28 -5.55 -11.98 -22.94
C ARG A 28 -5.66 -10.76 -23.85
N MET A 29 -6.05 -9.60 -23.31
CA MET A 29 -6.13 -8.36 -24.08
C MET A 29 -4.75 -7.90 -24.57
N ARG A 30 -3.72 -8.02 -23.73
CA ARG A 30 -2.34 -7.72 -24.10
C ARG A 30 -1.88 -8.60 -25.26
N VAL A 31 -2.01 -9.92 -25.13
CA VAL A 31 -1.59 -10.87 -26.18
C VAL A 31 -2.32 -10.61 -27.49
N ALA A 32 -3.64 -10.37 -27.45
CA ALA A 32 -4.41 -10.03 -28.65
C ALA A 32 -4.00 -8.68 -29.27
N GLY A 33 -3.58 -7.71 -28.45
CA GLY A 33 -3.01 -6.45 -28.91
C GLY A 33 -1.66 -6.67 -29.63
N ASP A 34 -0.77 -7.46 -29.02
CA ASP A 34 0.56 -7.75 -29.55
C ASP A 34 0.49 -8.49 -30.89
N ILE A 35 -0.39 -9.48 -31.01
CA ILE A 35 -0.64 -10.20 -32.28
C ILE A 35 -1.08 -9.22 -33.38
N ARG A 36 -2.06 -8.35 -33.08
CA ARG A 36 -2.55 -7.36 -34.05
C ARG A 36 -1.46 -6.38 -34.46
N ALA A 37 -0.59 -5.96 -33.54
CA ALA A 37 0.53 -5.07 -33.88
C ALA A 37 1.45 -5.74 -34.91
N VAL A 38 1.87 -6.98 -34.63
CA VAL A 38 2.76 -7.76 -35.52
C VAL A 38 2.14 -7.95 -36.90
N LEU A 39 0.86 -8.33 -36.97
CA LEU A 39 0.15 -8.51 -38.24
C LEU A 39 0.06 -7.22 -39.08
N ASN A 40 0.10 -6.05 -38.43
CA ASN A 40 0.10 -4.75 -39.10
C ASN A 40 1.53 -4.22 -39.37
N GLY A 41 2.55 -5.07 -39.28
CA GLY A 41 3.96 -4.69 -39.48
C GLY A 41 4.51 -3.76 -38.39
N ARG A 42 3.79 -3.59 -37.28
CA ARG A 42 4.25 -2.82 -36.12
C ARG A 42 4.87 -3.81 -35.15
N GLN A 43 6.14 -3.64 -34.80
CA GLN A 43 6.64 -4.33 -33.61
C GLN A 43 5.87 -3.79 -32.40
N ALA A 44 5.33 -4.69 -31.58
CA ALA A 44 4.78 -4.35 -30.28
C ALA A 44 5.83 -3.55 -29.48
N ARG A 45 5.38 -2.67 -28.57
CA ARG A 45 6.29 -1.79 -27.81
C ARG A 45 7.45 -2.64 -27.28
N ARG A 46 8.67 -2.27 -27.68
CA ARG A 46 9.88 -2.90 -27.16
C ARG A 46 9.77 -2.97 -25.63
N THR A 47 10.08 -4.11 -25.05
CA THR A 47 10.03 -4.22 -23.59
C THR A 47 10.95 -3.16 -22.98
N LEU A 48 10.67 -2.70 -21.76
CA LEU A 48 11.54 -1.71 -21.09
C LEU A 48 13.01 -2.14 -21.12
N GLN A 49 13.25 -3.46 -21.01
CA GLN A 49 14.57 -4.07 -21.07
C GLN A 49 15.22 -4.01 -22.47
N GLU A 50 14.42 -4.09 -23.54
CA GLU A 50 14.88 -3.88 -24.91
C GLU A 50 15.14 -2.40 -25.24
N MET A 51 14.36 -1.48 -24.64
CA MET A 51 14.56 -0.04 -24.84
C MET A 51 15.71 0.52 -23.99
N ALA A 52 16.03 -0.11 -22.87
CA ALA A 52 17.08 0.30 -21.95
C ALA A 52 18.00 -0.89 -21.62
N PRO A 53 18.98 -1.19 -22.50
CA PRO A 53 20.01 -2.17 -22.22
C PRO A 53 20.72 -1.84 -20.89
N GLY A 54 20.78 -2.80 -19.98
CA GLY A 54 21.33 -2.60 -18.63
C GLY A 54 20.32 -2.11 -17.59
N TYR A 55 19.03 -1.99 -17.93
CA TYR A 55 17.99 -1.72 -16.93
C TYR A 55 17.80 -2.92 -16.00
N GLU A 56 18.20 -2.76 -14.74
CA GLU A 56 17.77 -3.64 -13.65
C GLU A 56 16.46 -3.15 -13.05
N ARG A 57 15.51 -4.07 -12.84
CA ARG A 57 14.26 -3.72 -12.15
C ARG A 57 14.59 -3.26 -10.75
N GLN A 58 14.11 -2.07 -10.38
CA GLN A 58 14.20 -1.61 -9.01
C GLN A 58 13.55 -2.64 -8.07
N PRO A 59 14.23 -3.00 -6.96
CA PRO A 59 13.64 -3.90 -5.98
C PRO A 59 12.39 -3.25 -5.41
N ILE A 60 11.36 -4.07 -5.15
CA ILE A 60 10.14 -3.58 -4.49
C ILE A 60 10.53 -3.16 -3.08
N LEU A 61 10.51 -1.85 -2.82
CA LEU A 61 10.76 -1.31 -1.49
C LEU A 61 9.65 -1.78 -0.55
N ARG A 62 10.02 -2.59 0.44
CA ARG A 62 9.10 -2.95 1.53
C ARG A 62 9.08 -1.79 2.51
N LEU A 63 7.96 -1.07 2.56
CA LEU A 63 7.72 -0.07 3.60
C LEU A 63 7.75 -0.79 4.96
N THR A 64 8.74 -0.46 5.78
CA THR A 64 8.75 -0.83 7.19
C THR A 64 7.68 0.00 7.87
N PRO A 65 6.86 -0.55 8.79
CA PRO A 65 5.92 0.27 9.54
C PRO A 65 6.67 1.42 10.20
N ALA A 66 6.34 2.65 9.79
CA ALA A 66 6.89 3.86 10.38
C ALA A 66 6.54 3.87 11.88
N PRO A 67 7.41 4.40 12.75
CA PRO A 67 7.13 4.51 14.18
C PRO A 67 6.00 5.52 14.42
N ARG A 68 4.73 5.11 14.29
CA ARG A 68 3.46 5.83 14.60
C ARG A 68 3.27 7.25 14.07
N ALA A 69 4.30 7.89 13.55
CA ALA A 69 4.36 9.22 12.97
C ALA A 69 4.57 9.04 11.45
N GLY A 70 3.51 8.67 10.75
CA GLY A 70 3.41 8.81 9.31
C GLY A 70 3.39 10.28 8.89
N ALA A 71 3.42 10.51 7.58
CA ALA A 71 3.52 11.87 7.05
C ALA A 71 2.31 12.78 7.38
N GLU A 72 1.21 12.16 7.80
CA GLU A 72 -0.03 12.79 8.24
C GLU A 72 -0.03 13.16 9.74
N ASP A 73 1.05 12.91 10.47
CA ASP A 73 1.17 13.23 11.91
C ASP A 73 1.70 14.66 12.16
N ALA A 74 1.52 15.54 11.18
CA ALA A 74 1.60 16.97 11.43
C ALA A 74 0.48 17.36 12.39
N CYS A 75 0.83 18.11 13.42
CA CYS A 75 -0.11 18.61 14.42
C CYS A 75 -1.29 19.34 13.73
N PRO A 76 -2.56 18.93 13.91
CA PRO A 76 -3.68 19.60 13.22
C PRO A 76 -3.89 21.05 13.68
N ILE A 77 -3.26 21.44 14.79
CA ILE A 77 -3.36 22.79 15.37
C ILE A 77 -2.34 23.75 14.76
N CYS A 78 -1.08 23.33 14.60
CA CYS A 78 0.01 24.21 14.20
C CYS A 78 0.84 23.71 13.01
N SER A 79 0.49 22.53 12.47
CA SER A 79 1.16 21.87 11.35
C SER A 79 2.66 21.57 11.56
N TYR A 80 3.19 21.78 12.77
CA TYR A 80 4.56 21.47 13.13
C TYR A 80 4.71 20.00 13.50
N TRP A 81 5.77 19.37 12.99
CA TRP A 81 6.11 17.98 13.27
C TRP A 81 6.61 17.87 14.71
N ARG A 82 6.08 16.91 15.48
CA ARG A 82 6.41 16.76 16.91
C ARG A 82 6.05 18.01 17.74
N CYS A 83 4.94 18.67 17.42
CA CYS A 83 4.42 19.78 18.23
C CYS A 83 4.20 19.35 19.69
N ARG A 84 4.28 20.31 20.62
CA ARG A 84 3.90 20.12 22.04
C ARG A 84 2.48 20.58 22.35
N CYS A 85 1.68 20.91 21.34
CA CYS A 85 0.29 21.33 21.54
C CYS A 85 -0.56 20.26 22.26
N GLY A 86 -0.11 18.99 22.27
CA GLY A 86 -0.73 17.85 22.96
C GLY A 86 -0.23 17.54 24.38
N ASP A 87 0.82 18.19 24.91
CA ASP A 87 1.26 17.97 26.31
C ASP A 87 0.20 18.42 27.34
N SER A 88 -0.86 19.11 26.88
CA SER A 88 -2.02 19.52 27.69
C SER A 88 -3.35 18.88 27.22
N LEU A 89 -3.30 18.02 26.20
CA LEU A 89 -4.47 17.39 25.60
C LEU A 89 -4.19 15.90 25.40
N THR A 90 -4.08 15.15 26.48
CA THR A 90 -4.47 13.73 26.44
C THR A 90 -5.98 13.69 26.18
N PRO A 91 -6.46 13.23 25.00
CA PRO A 91 -7.85 12.90 24.89
C PRO A 91 -8.02 11.58 25.63
N ALA A 92 -8.65 11.64 26.80
CA ALA A 92 -9.30 10.47 27.37
C ALA A 92 -10.34 9.99 26.35
N LEU A 93 -9.96 9.07 25.48
CA LEU A 93 -10.92 8.20 24.81
C LEU A 93 -11.50 7.27 25.88
N ALA A 94 -12.49 7.77 26.61
CA ALA A 94 -13.33 6.95 27.47
C ALA A 94 -14.79 7.37 27.31
N GLY A 95 -15.53 6.52 26.59
CA GLY A 95 -16.95 6.32 26.87
C GLY A 95 -17.90 7.30 26.21
N THR A 96 -18.40 6.92 25.04
CA THR A 96 -19.76 7.26 24.62
C THR A 96 -20.75 6.75 25.68
N GLY A 97 -21.41 7.66 26.39
CA GLY A 97 -22.48 7.35 27.34
C GLY A 97 -23.48 8.49 27.37
N SER A 98 -24.51 8.39 26.53
CA SER A 98 -25.69 9.24 26.55
C SER A 98 -26.38 9.15 27.91
N ALA A 99 -26.54 10.27 28.61
CA ALA A 99 -27.58 10.43 29.61
C ALA A 99 -28.11 11.88 29.57
N ARG A 100 -29.44 11.91 29.50
CA ARG A 100 -30.41 12.98 29.31
C ARG A 100 -30.85 13.54 30.67
N GLU A 101 -31.52 14.69 30.65
CA GLU A 101 -32.29 15.35 31.76
C GLU A 101 -31.46 15.96 32.89
N GLU A 102 -31.75 17.15 33.43
CA GLU A 102 -32.77 18.19 33.25
C GLU A 102 -32.18 19.50 33.80
#